data_AF-A0AA38X215-F1
#
_entry.id   AF-A0AA38X215-F1
#
_cell.length_a   1.000
_cell.length_b   1.000
_cell.length_c   1.000
_cell.angle_alpha   90.00
_cell.angle_beta   90.00
_cell.angle_gamma   90.00
#
_symmetry.space_group_name_H-M   'P 1'
#
loop_
_entity.id
_entity.type
_entity.pdbx_description
1 polymer ?
#
loop_
_entity_poly.entity_id
_entity_poly.type
_entity_poly.pdbx_seq_one_letter_code
_entity_poly.pdbx_strand_id
1 'polypeptide(L)'
;MPREIDISNNERNFILEALHQGVRVDGRSLDQFRSLGLEFGDEYGTVTATLGKSRVHVQISAEVTKPLDDRKFDGIFTIVTELNPIASPAYEVGRQTEQEVILSRTLEKAIRRSRAIDTESLCIIAGAKCWSIRADAHVLDSDGGLIDCSCIAIVAALRHFRRPDVSVDGENVTIYTMAERVPVPLSIMHNPVCITFSFYHGGETIILDATRSEEQVRETSVTFTVNDFELCQVSKLGGSAVDAVALLKCINIALAKGKEINGIVAMKLAEDSTKRDVGGLIAELRAENER
;
A
#
# COMPACT_ATOMS: atom_id res chain seq x y z
N MET A 1 -22.62 18.73 -8.50
CA MET A 1 -21.74 17.57 -8.28
C MET A 1 -20.44 18.10 -7.72
N PRO A 2 -19.91 17.52 -6.65
CA PRO A 2 -18.57 17.84 -6.18
C PRO A 2 -17.60 17.60 -7.34
N ARG A 3 -16.81 18.62 -7.62
CA ARG A 3 -15.79 18.58 -8.67
C ARG A 3 -14.45 18.72 -8.00
N GLU A 4 -13.46 18.12 -8.62
CA GLU A 4 -12.10 18.41 -8.22
C GLU A 4 -11.81 19.90 -8.41
N ILE A 5 -10.99 20.47 -7.53
CA ILE A 5 -10.61 21.87 -7.63
C ILE A 5 -9.63 21.97 -8.80
N ASP A 6 -10.09 22.55 -9.90
CA ASP A 6 -9.25 22.84 -11.05
C ASP A 6 -8.27 23.95 -10.69
N ILE A 7 -6.99 23.74 -10.97
CA ILE A 7 -5.96 24.77 -10.87
C ILE A 7 -6.19 25.91 -11.86
N SER A 8 -5.76 27.12 -11.48
CA SER A 8 -5.81 28.28 -12.36
C SER A 8 -4.84 28.14 -13.54
N ASN A 9 -5.11 28.83 -14.65
CA ASN A 9 -4.19 28.84 -15.80
C ASN A 9 -2.81 29.40 -15.43
N ASN A 10 -2.75 30.37 -14.52
CA ASN A 10 -1.49 30.94 -14.05
C ASN A 10 -0.68 29.91 -13.27
N GLU A 11 -1.33 29.17 -12.37
CA GLU A 11 -0.69 28.10 -11.59
C GLU A 11 -0.23 26.95 -12.49
N ARG A 12 -1.06 26.54 -13.45
CA ARG A 12 -0.70 25.55 -14.46
C ARG A 12 0.55 25.94 -15.22
N ASN A 13 0.57 27.15 -15.78
CA ASN A 13 1.71 27.64 -16.57
C ASN A 13 2.97 27.77 -15.70
N PHE A 14 2.82 28.26 -14.47
CA PHE A 14 3.92 28.37 -13.53
C PHE A 14 4.55 27.01 -13.20
N ILE A 15 3.74 25.98 -12.95
CA ILE A 15 4.26 24.63 -12.66
C ILE A 15 5.00 24.07 -13.87
N LEU A 16 4.43 24.19 -15.08
CA LEU A 16 5.07 23.70 -16.30
C LEU A 16 6.40 24.42 -16.58
N GLU A 17 6.44 25.75 -16.48
CA GLU A 17 7.68 26.53 -16.65
C GLU A 17 8.74 26.18 -15.60
N ALA A 18 8.34 26.02 -14.33
CA ALA A 18 9.25 25.62 -13.26
C ALA A 18 9.85 24.23 -13.52
N LEU A 19 9.01 23.27 -13.93
CA LEU A 19 9.45 21.92 -14.28
C LEU A 19 10.38 21.92 -15.51
N HIS A 20 10.14 22.80 -16.49
CA HIS A 20 11.03 22.95 -17.64
C HIS A 20 12.41 23.49 -17.23
N GLN A 21 12.47 24.32 -16.17
CA GLN A 21 13.72 24.78 -15.56
C GLN A 21 14.34 23.76 -14.58
N GLY A 22 13.72 22.59 -14.40
CA GLY A 22 14.19 21.55 -13.49
C GLY A 22 13.95 21.83 -12.01
N VAL A 23 13.02 22.75 -11.70
CA VAL A 23 12.69 23.13 -10.32
C VAL A 23 11.27 22.68 -9.97
N ARG A 24 11.11 21.99 -8.84
CA ARG A 24 9.79 21.64 -8.31
C ARG A 24 9.28 22.71 -7.35
N VAL A 25 7.96 22.86 -7.28
CA VAL A 25 7.30 23.84 -6.40
C VAL A 25 7.61 23.59 -4.92
N ASP A 26 7.80 22.33 -4.54
CA ASP A 26 8.15 21.92 -3.18
C ASP A 26 9.66 21.87 -2.91
N GLY A 27 10.50 22.25 -3.90
CA GLY A 27 11.95 22.30 -3.79
C GLY A 27 12.66 20.94 -3.84
N ARG A 28 11.95 19.84 -4.10
CA ARG A 28 12.56 18.51 -4.25
C ARG A 28 13.27 18.36 -5.60
N SER A 29 14.18 17.38 -5.65
CA SER A 29 14.75 16.92 -6.93
C SER A 29 13.69 16.15 -7.74
N LEU A 30 13.90 16.03 -9.05
CA LEU A 30 12.96 15.36 -9.95
C LEU A 30 12.79 13.87 -9.64
N ASP A 31 13.84 13.21 -9.15
CA ASP A 31 13.90 11.79 -8.80
C ASP A 31 13.72 11.52 -7.29
N GLN A 32 13.30 12.52 -6.53
CA GLN A 32 13.18 12.45 -5.07
C GLN A 32 11.74 12.17 -4.62
N PHE A 33 11.59 11.11 -3.82
CA PHE A 33 10.35 10.74 -3.14
C PHE A 33 10.06 11.67 -1.94
N ARG A 34 8.78 11.87 -1.57
CA ARG A 34 8.44 12.56 -0.31
C ARG A 34 8.89 11.74 0.89
N SER A 35 8.99 12.40 2.04
CA SER A 35 9.25 11.72 3.30
C SER A 35 8.13 10.72 3.60
N LEU A 36 8.50 9.45 3.71
CA LEU A 36 7.62 8.37 4.11
C LEU A 36 7.60 8.24 5.64
N GLY A 37 6.43 8.43 6.23
CA GLY A 37 6.13 8.10 7.63
C GLY A 37 5.28 6.83 7.70
N LEU A 38 5.62 5.95 8.63
CA LEU A 38 4.82 4.77 8.96
C LEU A 38 4.57 4.77 10.46
N GLU A 39 3.30 4.78 10.84
CA GLU A 39 2.85 4.71 12.22
C GLU A 39 2.03 3.42 12.37
N PHE A 40 2.42 2.58 13.32
CA PHE A 40 1.69 1.35 13.65
C PHE A 40 0.70 1.65 14.77
N GLY A 41 -0.52 1.17 14.63
CA GLY A 41 -1.53 1.25 15.70
C GLY A 41 -1.29 0.23 16.80
N ASP A 42 -2.07 0.29 17.87
CA ASP A 42 -1.94 -0.63 19.01
C ASP A 42 -2.20 -2.08 18.58
N GLU A 43 -3.21 -2.30 17.73
CA GLU A 43 -3.55 -3.61 17.18
C GLU A 43 -2.62 -4.03 16.03
N TYR A 44 -2.29 -5.32 15.96
CA TYR A 44 -1.53 -5.87 14.84
C TYR A 44 -2.32 -5.73 13.54
N GLY A 45 -1.66 -5.24 12.49
CA GLY A 45 -2.25 -5.00 11.17
C GLY A 45 -2.88 -3.62 10.98
N THR A 46 -2.83 -2.74 11.97
CA THR A 46 -3.21 -1.33 11.84
C THR A 46 -1.99 -0.49 11.47
N VAL A 47 -2.03 0.22 10.34
CA VAL A 47 -0.93 1.09 9.89
C VAL A 47 -1.47 2.37 9.28
N THR A 48 -0.92 3.50 9.68
CA THR A 48 -1.12 4.79 9.02
C THR A 48 0.16 5.17 8.29
N ALA A 49 0.09 5.21 6.97
CA ALA A 49 1.17 5.68 6.12
C ALA A 49 0.96 7.16 5.77
N THR A 50 2.05 7.93 5.83
CA THR A 50 2.08 9.33 5.43
C THR A 50 3.14 9.50 4.36
N LEU A 51 2.75 10.05 3.22
CA LEU A 51 3.66 10.41 2.13
C LEU A 51 3.56 11.92 1.88
N GLY A 52 4.42 12.67 2.56
CA GLY A 52 4.28 14.13 2.67
C GLY A 52 2.96 14.51 3.35
N LYS A 53 1.97 14.97 2.58
CA LYS A 53 0.62 15.30 3.09
C LYS A 53 -0.41 14.19 2.84
N SER A 54 -0.16 13.30 1.87
CA SER A 54 -1.06 12.18 1.58
C SER A 54 -1.04 11.20 2.74
N ARG A 55 -2.21 10.82 3.25
CA ARG A 55 -2.35 9.92 4.40
C ARG A 55 -3.32 8.81 4.09
N VAL A 56 -2.89 7.57 4.32
CA VAL A 56 -3.68 6.36 4.10
C VAL A 56 -3.60 5.51 5.37
N HIS A 57 -4.76 5.17 5.90
CA HIS A 57 -4.91 4.25 7.01
C HIS A 57 -5.32 2.88 6.50
N VAL A 58 -4.62 1.83 6.92
CA VAL A 58 -4.91 0.46 6.53
C VAL A 58 -5.18 -0.37 7.79
N GLN A 59 -6.28 -1.11 7.75
CA GLN A 59 -6.61 -2.12 8.73
C GLN A 59 -6.64 -3.49 8.05
N ILE A 60 -6.08 -4.49 8.71
CA ILE A 60 -6.20 -5.89 8.29
C ILE A 60 -7.09 -6.64 9.25
N SER A 61 -8.05 -7.36 8.70
CA SER A 61 -8.91 -8.29 9.42
C SER A 61 -8.75 -9.70 8.88
N ALA A 62 -8.98 -10.69 9.74
CA ALA A 62 -8.98 -12.09 9.36
C ALA A 62 -10.21 -12.80 9.93
N GLU A 63 -10.90 -13.56 9.10
CA GLU A 63 -12.05 -14.38 9.45
C GLU A 63 -11.88 -15.80 8.92
N VAL A 64 -12.51 -16.79 9.55
CA VAL A 64 -12.53 -18.16 9.02
C VAL A 64 -13.76 -18.33 8.16
N THR A 65 -13.55 -18.70 6.90
CA THR A 65 -14.63 -18.91 5.92
C THR A 65 -14.40 -20.20 5.13
N LYS A 66 -15.37 -20.57 4.28
CA LYS A 66 -15.21 -21.67 3.33
C LYS A 66 -14.37 -21.19 2.14
N PRO A 67 -13.35 -21.95 1.68
CA PRO A 67 -12.62 -21.61 0.48
C PRO A 67 -13.51 -21.65 -0.76
N LEU A 68 -13.06 -21.01 -1.84
CA LEU A 68 -13.73 -21.07 -3.14
C LEU A 68 -13.76 -22.50 -3.68
N ASP A 69 -14.86 -22.89 -4.33
CA ASP A 69 -15.02 -24.27 -4.82
C ASP A 69 -13.97 -24.64 -5.88
N ASP A 70 -13.51 -23.65 -6.66
CA ASP A 70 -12.45 -23.80 -7.66
C ASP A 70 -11.05 -23.95 -7.04
N ARG A 71 -10.85 -23.44 -5.81
CA ARG A 71 -9.55 -23.39 -5.14
C ARG A 71 -9.66 -23.78 -3.68
N LYS A 72 -9.76 -25.09 -3.45
CA LYS A 72 -10.00 -25.68 -2.12
C LYS A 72 -8.81 -25.62 -1.17
N PHE A 73 -7.60 -25.37 -1.69
CA PHE A 73 -6.35 -25.31 -0.94
C PHE A 73 -5.85 -23.88 -0.70
N ASP A 74 -6.56 -22.87 -1.22
CA ASP A 74 -6.20 -21.47 -1.07
C ASP A 74 -7.11 -20.82 -0.02
N GLY A 75 -6.54 -19.94 0.81
CA GLY A 75 -7.30 -18.91 1.52
C GLY A 75 -7.73 -17.78 0.59
N ILE A 76 -8.53 -16.88 1.15
CA ILE A 76 -9.08 -15.74 0.41
C ILE A 76 -8.34 -14.48 0.85
N PHE A 77 -7.92 -13.66 -0.12
CA PHE A 77 -7.34 -12.35 0.15
C PHE A 77 -8.05 -11.27 -0.66
N THR A 78 -8.63 -10.30 0.04
CA THR A 78 -9.41 -9.20 -0.54
C THR A 78 -8.81 -7.86 -0.14
N ILE A 79 -8.65 -6.96 -1.12
CA ILE A 79 -8.24 -5.58 -0.89
C ILE A 79 -9.43 -4.70 -1.19
N VAL A 80 -9.82 -3.88 -0.22
CA VAL A 80 -10.87 -2.87 -0.37
C VAL A 80 -10.21 -1.50 -0.20
N THR A 81 -10.51 -0.59 -1.12
CA THR A 81 -10.05 0.80 -1.04
C THR A 81 -11.25 1.69 -0.99
N GLU A 82 -11.30 2.57 0.00
CA GLU A 82 -12.40 3.52 0.18
C GLU A 82 -11.88 4.96 0.06
N LEU A 83 -12.44 5.69 -0.90
CA LEU A 83 -12.21 7.13 -1.04
C LEU A 83 -13.34 7.90 -0.36
N ASN A 84 -13.00 8.58 0.73
CA ASN A 84 -13.97 9.33 1.53
C ASN A 84 -13.86 10.84 1.26
N PRO A 85 -14.96 11.60 1.44
CA PRO A 85 -14.96 13.07 1.31
C PRO A 85 -13.96 13.78 2.22
N ILE A 86 -13.48 13.10 3.28
CA ILE A 86 -12.41 13.59 4.16
C ILE A 86 -11.10 13.81 3.39
N ALA A 87 -10.79 12.96 2.41
CA ALA A 87 -9.55 13.03 1.65
C ALA A 87 -9.57 14.08 0.54
N SER A 88 -10.74 14.30 -0.06
CA SER A 88 -10.96 15.35 -1.05
C SER A 88 -12.45 15.62 -1.18
N PRO A 89 -12.87 16.88 -1.32
CA PRO A 89 -14.27 17.21 -1.58
C PRO A 89 -14.78 16.61 -2.90
N ALA A 90 -13.90 16.15 -3.79
CA ALA A 90 -14.27 15.49 -5.04
C ALA A 90 -14.79 14.06 -4.85
N TYR A 91 -14.53 13.43 -3.70
CA TYR A 91 -14.95 12.05 -3.43
C TYR A 91 -16.37 12.02 -2.82
N GLU A 92 -17.19 11.09 -3.31
CA GLU A 92 -18.57 10.88 -2.84
C GLU A 92 -18.69 9.46 -2.27
N VAL A 93 -19.34 9.34 -1.10
CA VAL A 93 -19.56 8.02 -0.48
C VAL A 93 -20.49 7.17 -1.35
N GLY A 94 -20.09 5.94 -1.64
CA GLY A 94 -20.90 4.96 -2.39
C GLY A 94 -20.86 5.12 -3.91
N ARG A 95 -20.16 6.13 -4.44
CA ARG A 95 -19.94 6.28 -5.88
C ARG A 95 -18.49 6.02 -6.22
N GLN A 96 -18.25 4.92 -6.93
CA GLN A 96 -16.90 4.60 -7.41
C GLN A 96 -16.45 5.61 -8.48
N THR A 97 -15.40 6.35 -8.16
CA THR A 97 -14.76 7.25 -9.12
C THR A 97 -13.79 6.47 -10.02
N GLU A 98 -13.43 7.03 -11.18
CA GLU A 98 -12.41 6.40 -12.05
C GLU A 98 -11.08 6.22 -11.32
N GLN A 99 -10.69 7.19 -10.50
CA GLN A 99 -9.47 7.12 -9.66
C GLN A 99 -9.54 5.94 -8.68
N GLU A 100 -10.69 5.72 -8.04
CA GLU A 100 -10.89 4.60 -7.11
C GLU A 100 -10.79 3.24 -7.80
N VAL A 101 -11.41 3.12 -8.99
CA VAL A 101 -11.31 1.88 -9.78
C VAL A 101 -9.88 1.62 -10.20
N ILE A 102 -9.17 2.65 -10.66
CA ILE A 102 -7.75 2.56 -11.02
C ILE A 102 -6.90 2.15 -9.82
N LEU A 103 -7.11 2.77 -8.65
CA LEU A 103 -6.40 2.47 -7.42
C LEU A 103 -6.63 1.01 -7.00
N SER A 104 -7.89 0.61 -6.86
CA SER A 104 -8.29 -0.75 -6.47
C SER A 104 -7.68 -1.79 -7.43
N ARG A 105 -7.83 -1.61 -8.75
CA ARG A 105 -7.28 -2.53 -9.75
C ARG A 105 -5.76 -2.57 -9.76
N THR A 106 -5.10 -1.44 -9.49
CA THR A 106 -3.64 -1.39 -9.47
C THR A 106 -3.10 -2.12 -8.25
N LEU A 107 -3.68 -1.92 -7.07
CA LEU A 107 -3.30 -2.62 -5.83
C LEU A 107 -3.61 -4.13 -5.91
N GLU A 108 -4.76 -4.48 -6.49
CA GLU A 108 -5.16 -5.87 -6.74
C GLU A 108 -4.13 -6.61 -7.61
N LYS A 109 -3.64 -5.96 -8.68
CA LYS A 109 -2.58 -6.53 -9.52
C LYS A 109 -1.21 -6.52 -8.83
N ALA A 110 -0.89 -5.43 -8.11
CA ALA A 110 0.40 -5.25 -7.45
C ALA A 110 0.66 -6.25 -6.34
N ILE A 111 -0.37 -6.61 -5.54
CA ILE A 111 -0.21 -7.45 -4.34
C ILE A 111 -0.79 -8.86 -4.57
N ARG A 112 -2.04 -8.96 -5.03
CA ARG A 112 -2.72 -10.26 -5.16
C ARG A 112 -2.24 -11.02 -6.39
N ARG A 113 -2.17 -10.37 -7.56
CA ARG A 113 -1.72 -11.05 -8.80
C ARG A 113 -0.22 -11.34 -8.79
N SER A 114 0.59 -10.51 -8.12
CA SER A 114 2.01 -10.78 -7.93
C SER A 114 2.28 -11.93 -6.97
N ARG A 115 1.27 -12.43 -6.23
CA ARG A 115 1.40 -13.48 -5.18
C ARG A 115 2.31 -13.05 -4.02
N ALA A 116 2.18 -11.81 -3.57
CA ALA A 116 2.96 -11.31 -2.44
C ALA A 116 2.67 -12.07 -1.13
N ILE A 117 1.44 -12.55 -0.97
CA ILE A 117 1.02 -13.38 0.18
C ILE A 117 0.87 -14.82 -0.29
N ASP A 118 1.36 -15.74 0.52
CA ASP A 118 1.12 -17.17 0.31
C ASP A 118 -0.29 -17.54 0.76
N THR A 119 -1.20 -17.65 -0.21
CA THR A 119 -2.59 -18.05 0.03
C THR A 119 -2.75 -19.52 0.41
N GLU A 120 -1.79 -20.39 0.10
CA GLU A 120 -1.86 -21.81 0.46
C GLU A 120 -1.66 -21.98 1.97
N SER A 121 -0.77 -21.18 2.57
CA SER A 121 -0.55 -21.13 4.03
C SER A 121 -1.77 -20.70 4.85
N LEU A 122 -2.80 -20.16 4.20
CA LEU A 122 -4.04 -19.70 4.81
C LEU A 122 -5.11 -20.80 4.89
N CYS A 123 -4.91 -21.94 4.23
CA CYS A 123 -5.84 -23.07 4.31
C CYS A 123 -5.70 -23.80 5.66
N ILE A 124 -6.83 -24.06 6.32
CA ILE A 124 -6.88 -24.79 7.61
C ILE A 124 -7.27 -26.24 7.33
N ILE A 125 -8.42 -26.45 6.67
CA ILE A 125 -8.92 -27.74 6.21
C ILE A 125 -9.35 -27.58 4.75
N ALA A 126 -8.68 -28.34 3.87
CA ALA A 126 -8.92 -28.26 2.44
C ALA A 126 -10.41 -28.44 2.08
N GLY A 127 -10.96 -27.46 1.37
CA GLY A 127 -12.36 -27.46 0.92
C GLY A 127 -13.42 -27.16 1.99
N ALA A 128 -13.04 -27.02 3.27
CA ALA A 128 -13.97 -26.79 4.36
C ALA A 128 -13.74 -25.44 5.07
N LYS A 129 -12.52 -25.15 5.51
CA LYS A 129 -12.18 -23.96 6.30
C LYS A 129 -10.84 -23.37 5.87
N CYS A 130 -10.83 -22.07 5.59
CA CYS A 130 -9.62 -21.30 5.31
C CYS A 130 -9.72 -19.92 5.94
N TRP A 131 -8.58 -19.24 6.08
CA TRP A 131 -8.56 -17.83 6.44
C TRP A 131 -8.96 -16.97 5.23
N SER A 132 -9.86 -16.02 5.49
CA SER A 132 -10.17 -14.88 4.62
C SER A 132 -9.54 -13.66 5.25
N ILE A 133 -8.53 -13.10 4.59
CA ILE A 133 -7.83 -11.90 5.00
C ILE A 133 -8.35 -10.75 4.16
N ARG A 134 -8.73 -9.67 4.83
CA ARG A 134 -9.22 -8.45 4.20
C ARG A 134 -8.33 -7.28 4.60
N ALA A 135 -7.81 -6.57 3.61
CA ALA A 135 -7.09 -5.32 3.79
C ALA A 135 -7.99 -4.15 3.38
N ASP A 136 -8.40 -3.35 4.35
CA ASP A 136 -9.21 -2.16 4.15
C ASP A 136 -8.30 -0.92 4.17
N ALA A 137 -8.18 -0.23 3.03
CA ALA A 137 -7.39 0.98 2.89
C ALA A 137 -8.32 2.20 2.82
N HIS A 138 -8.30 2.99 3.87
CA HIS A 138 -9.04 4.25 3.99
C HIS A 138 -8.12 5.42 3.69
N VAL A 139 -8.47 6.20 2.67
CA VAL A 139 -7.72 7.41 2.33
C VAL A 139 -8.22 8.55 3.21
N LEU A 140 -7.31 9.11 4.02
CA LEU A 140 -7.60 10.20 4.95
C LEU A 140 -7.32 11.57 4.33
N ASP A 141 -6.26 11.66 3.53
CA ASP A 141 -5.80 12.92 2.92
C ASP A 141 -5.16 12.62 1.56
N SER A 142 -5.48 13.41 0.53
CA SER A 142 -5.03 13.17 -0.85
C SER A 142 -4.30 14.39 -1.41
N ASP A 143 -2.97 14.29 -1.44
CA ASP A 143 -2.04 15.28 -2.03
C ASP A 143 -1.17 14.64 -3.13
N GLY A 144 -1.74 13.72 -3.92
CA GLY A 144 -1.05 12.96 -4.98
C GLY A 144 -0.25 11.75 -4.47
N GLY A 145 0.23 10.90 -5.38
CA GLY A 145 0.99 9.69 -5.03
C GLY A 145 0.18 8.63 -4.26
N LEU A 146 -1.15 8.60 -4.47
CA LEU A 146 -2.06 7.76 -3.70
C LEU A 146 -1.79 6.25 -3.89
N ILE A 147 -1.51 5.83 -5.12
CA ILE A 147 -1.20 4.43 -5.44
C ILE A 147 0.03 3.96 -4.68
N ASP A 148 1.08 4.78 -4.68
CA ASP A 148 2.36 4.47 -4.04
C ASP A 148 2.17 4.39 -2.51
N CYS A 149 1.53 5.41 -1.93
CA CYS A 149 1.24 5.45 -0.49
C CYS A 149 0.36 4.27 -0.03
N SER A 150 -0.74 3.98 -0.73
CA SER A 150 -1.61 2.84 -0.40
C SER A 150 -0.91 1.50 -0.55
N CYS A 151 -0.06 1.31 -1.57
CA CYS A 151 0.66 0.06 -1.74
C CYS A 151 1.66 -0.18 -0.59
N ILE A 152 2.41 0.86 -0.22
CA ILE A 152 3.36 0.80 0.89
C ILE A 152 2.60 0.52 2.20
N ALA A 153 1.48 1.21 2.43
CA ALA A 153 0.65 1.03 3.62
C ALA A 153 0.12 -0.40 3.76
N ILE A 154 -0.41 -0.99 2.68
CA ILE A 154 -0.93 -2.36 2.70
C ILE A 154 0.20 -3.37 2.94
N VAL A 155 1.35 -3.22 2.28
CA VAL A 155 2.48 -4.14 2.51
C VAL A 155 3.03 -4.02 3.93
N ALA A 156 3.14 -2.80 4.46
CA ALA A 156 3.54 -2.59 5.85
C ALA A 156 2.53 -3.22 6.82
N ALA A 157 1.23 -3.04 6.58
CA ALA A 157 0.16 -3.63 7.38
C ALA A 157 0.21 -5.16 7.33
N LEU A 158 0.37 -5.77 6.15
CA LEU A 158 0.39 -7.23 5.98
C LEU A 158 1.56 -7.85 6.76
N ARG A 159 2.72 -7.19 6.74
CA ARG A 159 3.91 -7.61 7.51
C ARG A 159 3.73 -7.39 9.01
N HIS A 160 2.97 -6.37 9.40
CA HIS A 160 2.66 -6.07 10.80
C HIS A 160 1.61 -7.03 11.36
N PHE A 161 0.64 -7.47 10.56
CA PHE A 161 -0.49 -8.29 10.99
C PHE A 161 -0.04 -9.64 11.56
N ARG A 162 -0.77 -10.10 12.58
CA ARG A 162 -0.61 -11.40 13.22
C ARG A 162 -1.99 -12.03 13.34
N ARG A 163 -2.16 -13.21 12.73
CA ARG A 163 -3.43 -13.96 12.82
C ARG A 163 -3.47 -14.81 14.10
N PRO A 164 -4.66 -15.10 14.63
CA PRO A 164 -4.81 -16.07 15.72
C PRO A 164 -4.22 -17.44 15.36
N ASP A 165 -3.67 -18.13 16.36
CA ASP A 165 -3.20 -19.51 16.21
C ASP A 165 -4.39 -20.49 16.19
N VAL A 166 -4.21 -21.61 15.49
CA VAL A 166 -5.28 -22.59 15.25
C VAL A 166 -4.75 -23.99 15.46
N SER A 167 -5.48 -24.81 16.22
CA SER A 167 -5.28 -26.26 16.24
C SER A 167 -6.38 -26.97 15.47
N VAL A 168 -5.99 -28.05 14.80
CA VAL A 168 -6.88 -28.90 14.02
C VAL A 168 -6.82 -30.30 14.59
N ASP A 169 -7.95 -30.81 15.08
CA ASP A 169 -8.13 -32.20 15.52
C ASP A 169 -9.19 -32.86 14.65
N GLY A 170 -8.74 -33.53 13.58
CA GLY A 170 -9.62 -34.05 12.53
C GLY A 170 -10.39 -32.92 11.82
N GLU A 171 -11.70 -32.86 12.05
CA GLU A 171 -12.59 -31.83 11.49
C GLU A 171 -12.84 -30.65 12.44
N ASN A 172 -12.46 -30.80 13.71
CA ASN A 172 -12.63 -29.77 14.73
C ASN A 172 -11.49 -28.76 14.64
N VAL A 173 -11.85 -27.47 14.56
CA VAL A 173 -10.92 -26.35 14.47
C VAL A 173 -11.11 -25.49 15.71
N THR A 174 -10.07 -25.38 16.52
CA THR A 174 -10.06 -24.51 17.70
C THR A 174 -9.18 -23.31 17.41
N ILE A 175 -9.78 -22.12 17.47
CA ILE A 175 -9.09 -20.83 17.28
C ILE A 175 -8.74 -20.31 18.67
N TYR A 176 -7.46 -20.09 18.91
CA TYR A 176 -6.99 -19.57 20.19
C TYR A 176 -7.01 -18.05 20.18
N THR A 177 -7.36 -17.45 21.32
CA THR A 177 -7.25 -15.99 21.48
C THR A 177 -5.79 -15.57 21.64
N MET A 178 -5.50 -14.28 21.43
CA MET A 178 -4.14 -13.75 21.62
C MET A 178 -3.61 -13.91 23.06
N ALA A 179 -4.51 -14.04 24.05
CA ALA A 179 -4.15 -14.29 25.44
C ALA A 179 -3.75 -15.76 25.71
N GLU A 180 -4.27 -16.70 24.91
CA GLU A 180 -3.99 -18.12 25.07
C GLU A 180 -2.71 -18.54 24.33
N ARG A 181 -2.48 -17.95 23.15
CA ARG A 181 -1.32 -18.25 22.30
C ARG A 181 -0.82 -17.03 21.56
N VAL A 182 0.49 -17.02 21.32
CA VAL A 182 1.15 -15.99 20.51
C VAL A 182 0.60 -16.03 19.09
N PRO A 183 0.14 -14.89 18.54
CA PRO A 183 -0.43 -14.86 17.20
C PRO A 183 0.66 -15.02 16.12
N VAL A 184 0.28 -15.64 15.01
CA VAL A 184 1.19 -16.11 13.95
C VAL A 184 1.31 -15.05 12.85
N PRO A 185 2.53 -14.70 12.39
CA PRO A 185 2.70 -13.81 11.23
C PRO A 185 2.19 -14.44 9.93
N LEU A 186 1.83 -13.59 8.97
CA LEU A 186 1.52 -14.05 7.62
C LEU A 186 2.79 -14.46 6.87
N SER A 187 2.65 -15.47 6.00
CA SER A 187 3.71 -15.87 5.08
C SER A 187 3.71 -14.92 3.87
N ILE A 188 4.72 -14.06 3.80
CA ILE A 188 4.89 -13.05 2.75
C ILE A 188 6.09 -13.45 1.91
N MET A 189 5.85 -13.65 0.61
CA MET A 189 6.85 -14.12 -0.36
C MET A 189 7.78 -12.99 -0.82
N HIS A 190 7.22 -11.81 -1.07
CA HIS A 190 7.95 -10.61 -1.48
C HIS A 190 7.15 -9.34 -1.13
N ASN A 191 7.84 -8.19 -1.17
CA ASN A 191 7.29 -6.90 -0.77
C ASN A 191 7.17 -5.98 -2.00
N PRO A 192 6.05 -6.03 -2.73
CA PRO A 192 5.85 -5.16 -3.88
C PRO A 192 5.56 -3.73 -3.44
N VAL A 193 6.24 -2.76 -4.06
CA VAL A 193 5.99 -1.33 -3.85
C VAL A 193 5.70 -0.67 -5.19
N CYS A 194 4.71 0.23 -5.19
CA CYS A 194 4.36 1.03 -6.37
C CYS A 194 5.20 2.31 -6.38
N ILE A 195 5.70 2.65 -7.57
CA ILE A 195 6.52 3.83 -7.82
C ILE A 195 5.98 4.49 -9.08
N THR A 196 5.42 5.68 -8.92
CA THR A 196 4.75 6.41 -9.99
C THR A 196 5.63 7.54 -10.52
N PHE A 197 5.79 7.55 -11.84
CA PHE A 197 6.44 8.61 -12.61
C PHE A 197 5.39 9.42 -13.37
N SER A 198 5.53 10.74 -13.36
CA SER A 198 4.73 11.67 -14.15
C SER A 198 5.60 12.30 -15.24
N PHE A 199 5.05 12.37 -16.45
CA PHE A 199 5.71 12.88 -17.65
C PHE A 199 5.09 14.21 -18.07
N TYR A 200 5.95 15.15 -18.47
CA TYR A 200 5.62 16.49 -18.93
C TYR A 200 6.41 16.85 -20.18
N HIS A 201 5.96 17.87 -20.92
CA HIS A 201 6.64 18.41 -22.09
C HIS A 201 6.96 17.34 -23.13
N GLY A 202 5.99 16.50 -23.48
CA GLY A 202 6.20 15.39 -24.43
C GLY A 202 7.18 14.31 -23.96
N GLY A 203 7.46 14.23 -22.66
CA GLY A 203 8.35 13.24 -22.06
C GLY A 203 9.79 13.73 -21.82
N GLU A 204 10.08 15.01 -22.04
CA GLU A 204 11.38 15.61 -21.72
C GLU A 204 11.62 15.70 -20.20
N THR A 205 10.58 16.07 -19.45
CA THR A 205 10.65 16.16 -17.99
C THR A 205 9.91 14.98 -17.37
N ILE A 206 10.62 14.23 -16.53
CA ILE A 206 10.08 13.09 -15.80
C ILE A 206 10.29 13.38 -14.32
N ILE A 207 9.21 13.31 -13.54
CA ILE A 207 9.30 13.45 -12.09
C ILE A 207 8.78 12.19 -11.39
N LEU A 208 9.36 11.92 -10.23
CA LEU A 208 8.95 10.89 -9.31
C LEU A 208 8.04 11.49 -8.23
N ASP A 209 6.95 10.77 -7.90
CA ASP A 209 6.06 11.11 -6.78
C ASP A 209 5.53 12.55 -6.86
N ALA A 210 4.67 12.77 -7.87
CA ALA A 210 4.03 14.04 -8.12
C ALA A 210 3.04 14.41 -7.01
N THR A 211 3.05 15.68 -6.61
CA THR A 211 2.04 16.28 -5.74
C THR A 211 0.72 16.45 -6.48
N ARG A 212 -0.38 16.74 -5.78
CA ARG A 212 -1.70 16.90 -6.42
C ARG A 212 -1.70 17.94 -7.55
N SER A 213 -1.05 19.08 -7.36
CA SER A 213 -0.99 20.13 -8.38
C SER A 213 -0.14 19.69 -9.59
N GLU A 214 0.95 18.97 -9.35
CA GLU A 214 1.78 18.37 -10.40
C GLU A 214 1.03 17.25 -11.15
N GLU A 215 0.16 16.49 -10.47
CA GLU A 215 -0.68 15.45 -11.11
C GLU A 215 -1.75 16.04 -12.02
N GLN A 216 -2.29 17.23 -11.72
CA GLN A 216 -3.28 17.89 -12.57
C GLN A 216 -2.69 18.44 -13.88
N VAL A 217 -1.39 18.71 -13.93
CA VAL A 217 -0.70 19.23 -15.13
C VAL A 217 0.08 18.18 -15.91
N ARG A 218 0.09 16.91 -15.45
CA ARG A 218 0.82 15.84 -16.15
C ARG A 218 0.12 15.43 -17.44
N GLU A 219 0.92 15.06 -18.44
CA GLU A 219 0.39 14.52 -19.70
C GLU A 219 0.15 13.00 -19.61
N THR A 220 1.05 12.32 -18.90
CA THR A 220 1.04 10.86 -18.73
C THR A 220 1.59 10.48 -17.38
N SER A 221 1.09 9.39 -16.81
CA SER A 221 1.72 8.70 -15.69
C SER A 221 2.02 7.24 -16.02
N VAL A 222 3.10 6.74 -15.42
CA VAL A 222 3.46 5.32 -15.46
C VAL A 222 3.78 4.87 -14.04
N THR A 223 3.05 3.87 -13.57
CA THR A 223 3.30 3.23 -12.28
C THR A 223 4.00 1.90 -12.49
N PHE A 224 5.14 1.74 -11.84
CA PHE A 224 5.88 0.49 -11.77
C PHE A 224 5.66 -0.14 -10.40
N THR A 225 5.26 -1.41 -10.38
CA THR A 225 5.29 -2.21 -9.15
C THR A 225 6.55 -3.04 -9.18
N VAL A 226 7.44 -2.80 -8.24
CA VAL A 226 8.73 -3.49 -8.12
C VAL A 226 8.82 -4.18 -6.77
N ASN A 227 9.55 -5.28 -6.70
CA ASN A 227 10.06 -5.79 -5.43
C ASN A 227 11.57 -5.51 -5.36
N ASP A 228 12.29 -6.18 -4.45
CA ASP A 228 13.72 -5.93 -4.24
C ASP A 228 14.61 -6.27 -5.45
N PHE A 229 14.14 -7.10 -6.38
CA PHE A 229 14.96 -7.65 -7.47
C PHE A 229 14.30 -7.65 -8.86
N GLU A 230 12.97 -7.65 -8.93
CA GLU A 230 12.21 -7.79 -10.16
C GLU A 230 11.06 -6.79 -10.27
N LEU A 231 10.60 -6.63 -11.50
CA LEU A 231 9.46 -5.82 -11.87
C LEU A 231 8.20 -6.70 -11.92
N CYS A 232 7.25 -6.46 -11.03
CA CYS A 232 6.01 -7.22 -10.97
C CYS A 232 4.96 -6.74 -11.99
N GLN A 233 4.85 -5.42 -12.19
CA GLN A 233 3.83 -4.82 -13.04
C GLN A 233 4.28 -3.47 -13.61
N VAL A 234 3.84 -3.18 -14.83
CA VAL A 234 3.87 -1.85 -15.44
C VAL A 234 2.44 -1.41 -15.74
N SER A 235 2.08 -0.20 -15.35
CA SER A 235 0.77 0.40 -15.63
C SER A 235 0.94 1.78 -16.24
N LYS A 236 0.72 1.90 -17.54
CA LYS A 236 0.60 3.18 -18.26
C LYS A 236 -0.86 3.41 -18.59
N LEU A 237 -1.49 4.38 -17.93
CA LEU A 237 -2.91 4.67 -18.08
C LEU A 237 -3.10 5.81 -19.09
N GLY A 238 -3.16 5.45 -20.37
CA GLY A 238 -3.39 6.42 -21.45
C GLY A 238 -2.30 7.50 -21.54
N GLY A 239 -2.71 8.72 -21.94
CA GLY A 239 -1.84 9.89 -22.06
C GLY A 239 -1.02 9.94 -23.36
N SER A 240 -0.08 10.88 -23.38
CA SER A 240 0.94 11.04 -24.43
C SER A 240 1.82 9.79 -24.62
N ALA A 241 2.44 9.68 -25.79
CA ALA A 241 3.39 8.61 -26.09
C ALA A 241 4.62 8.77 -25.19
N VAL A 242 5.15 7.64 -24.69
CA VAL A 242 6.34 7.63 -23.86
C VAL A 242 7.41 6.80 -24.57
N ASP A 243 8.60 7.35 -24.68
CA ASP A 243 9.74 6.66 -25.28
C ASP A 243 10.16 5.42 -24.48
N ALA A 244 10.50 4.34 -25.19
CA ALA A 244 10.85 3.07 -24.58
C ALA A 244 12.17 3.16 -23.80
N VAL A 245 13.13 3.97 -24.27
CA VAL A 245 14.42 4.14 -23.57
C VAL A 245 14.22 4.92 -22.27
N ALA A 246 13.34 5.93 -22.28
CA ALA A 246 12.92 6.63 -21.07
C ALA A 246 12.28 5.67 -20.04
N LEU A 247 11.39 4.77 -20.47
CA LEU A 247 10.79 3.76 -19.59
C LEU A 247 11.83 2.83 -18.95
N LEU A 248 12.83 2.38 -19.71
CA LEU A 248 13.91 1.53 -19.18
C LEU A 248 14.73 2.27 -18.10
N LYS A 249 14.98 3.57 -18.29
CA LYS A 249 15.63 4.40 -17.26
C LYS A 249 14.75 4.50 -16.00
N CYS A 250 13.44 4.75 -16.16
CA CYS A 250 12.51 4.79 -15.04
C CYS A 250 12.46 3.46 -14.27
N ILE A 251 12.50 2.31 -14.96
CA ILE A 251 12.52 0.99 -14.31
C ILE A 251 13.75 0.82 -13.41
N ASN A 252 14.94 1.22 -13.88
CA ASN A 252 16.16 1.12 -13.07
C ASN A 252 16.09 2.01 -11.83
N ILE A 253 15.56 3.23 -11.97
CA ILE A 253 15.34 4.14 -10.84
C ILE A 253 14.29 3.55 -9.88
N ALA A 254 13.21 2.97 -10.42
CA ALA A 254 12.16 2.33 -9.63
C ALA A 254 12.72 1.17 -8.81
N LEU A 255 13.53 0.27 -9.39
CA LEU A 255 14.14 -0.84 -8.65
C LEU A 255 15.03 -0.34 -7.49
N ALA A 256 15.85 0.68 -7.73
CA ALA A 256 16.69 1.28 -6.69
C ALA A 256 15.85 1.90 -5.56
N LYS A 257 14.81 2.67 -5.92
CA LYS A 257 13.90 3.31 -4.96
C LYS A 257 13.02 2.31 -4.22
N GLY A 258 12.62 1.23 -4.87
CA GLY A 258 11.83 0.17 -4.27
C GLY A 258 12.58 -0.52 -3.14
N LYS A 259 13.87 -0.81 -3.36
CA LYS A 259 14.76 -1.35 -2.33
C LYS A 259 14.96 -0.39 -1.15
N GLU A 260 15.09 0.91 -1.43
CA GLU A 260 15.18 1.95 -0.40
C GLU A 260 13.91 1.98 0.48
N ILE A 261 12.74 2.02 -0.15
CA ILE A 261 11.43 2.02 0.54
C ILE A 261 11.23 0.75 1.36
N ASN A 262 11.52 -0.43 0.79
CA ASN A 262 11.42 -1.70 1.52
C ASN A 262 12.37 -1.75 2.72
N GLY A 263 13.56 -1.15 2.60
CA GLY A 263 14.48 -0.96 3.72
C GLY A 263 13.88 -0.09 4.84
N ILE A 264 13.24 1.02 4.49
CA ILE A 264 12.55 1.89 5.47
C ILE A 264 11.40 1.14 6.16
N VAL A 265 10.57 0.41 5.39
CA VAL A 265 9.47 -0.41 5.94
C VAL A 265 10.01 -1.45 6.91
N ALA A 266 11.08 -2.17 6.54
CA ALA A 266 11.69 -3.18 7.40
C ALA A 266 12.28 -2.57 8.68
N MET A 267 12.94 -1.42 8.59
CA MET A 267 13.47 -0.69 9.75
C MET A 267 12.35 -0.26 10.69
N LYS A 268 11.26 0.30 10.16
CA LYS A 268 10.11 0.74 10.96
C LYS A 268 9.38 -0.40 11.64
N LEU A 269 9.24 -1.55 10.98
CA LEU A 269 8.68 -2.77 11.58
C LEU A 269 9.56 -3.31 12.72
N ALA A 270 10.89 -3.25 12.58
CA ALA A 270 11.81 -3.66 13.63
C ALA A 270 11.78 -2.68 14.84
N GLU A 271 11.69 -1.38 14.58
CA GLU A 271 11.47 -0.38 15.64
C GLU A 271 10.17 -0.68 16.40
N ASP A 272 9.08 -1.01 15.70
CA ASP A 272 7.80 -1.35 16.34
C ASP A 272 7.87 -2.64 17.15
N SER A 273 8.48 -3.70 16.62
CA SER A 273 8.63 -4.95 17.38
C SER A 273 9.44 -4.73 18.65
N THR A 274 10.53 -3.96 18.59
CA THR A 274 11.31 -3.64 19.79
C THR A 274 10.52 -2.82 20.81
N LYS A 275 9.67 -1.88 20.39
CA LYS A 275 8.81 -1.11 21.30
C LYS A 275 7.81 -1.99 22.03
N ARG A 276 7.19 -2.95 21.32
CA ARG A 276 6.26 -3.93 21.92
C ARG A 276 6.99 -4.90 22.86
N ASP A 277 8.23 -5.24 22.54
CA ASP A 277 9.06 -6.15 23.35
C ASP A 277 9.66 -5.51 24.62
N VAL A 278 9.57 -4.19 24.84
CA VAL A 278 10.19 -3.49 26.00
C VAL A 278 9.63 -3.95 27.35
N GLY A 279 8.41 -4.52 27.39
CA GLY A 279 7.88 -5.20 28.58
C GLY A 279 8.38 -6.65 28.72
N GLY A 280 8.69 -7.32 27.61
CA GLY A 280 8.87 -8.77 27.54
C GLY A 280 7.65 -9.56 28.04
N LEU A 281 7.63 -10.87 27.78
CA LEU A 281 6.72 -11.80 28.48
C LEU A 281 6.85 -11.69 30.02
N ILE A 282 7.93 -11.10 30.54
CA ILE A 282 8.23 -11.01 31.97
C ILE A 282 7.44 -9.87 32.66
N ALA A 283 7.08 -8.78 31.97
CA ALA A 283 6.23 -7.74 32.58
C ALA A 283 4.76 -8.15 32.63
N GLU A 284 4.23 -8.84 31.63
CA GLU A 284 2.87 -9.41 31.68
C GLU A 284 2.74 -10.57 32.66
N LEU A 285 3.84 -11.29 32.94
CA LEU A 285 3.92 -12.28 34.02
C LEU A 285 4.14 -11.66 35.42
N ARG A 286 4.17 -10.32 35.56
CA ARG A 286 4.17 -9.72 36.91
C ARG A 286 2.78 -9.89 37.53
N ALA A 287 2.77 -10.70 38.57
CA ALA A 287 1.63 -11.09 39.38
C ALA A 287 0.99 -9.92 40.14
N GLU A 288 0.37 -8.99 39.44
CA GLU A 288 -0.63 -8.07 40.00
C GLU A 288 -1.97 -8.32 39.31
N ASN A 289 -2.50 -9.54 39.48
CA ASN A 289 -3.94 -9.73 39.42
C ASN A 289 -4.53 -9.03 40.65
N GLU A 290 -5.11 -7.84 40.47
CA GLU A 290 -5.99 -7.24 41.47
C GLU A 290 -7.17 -8.21 41.71
N ARG A 291 -7.27 -8.66 42.98
CA ARG A 291 -8.38 -9.46 43.48
C ARG A 291 -9.66 -8.65 43.59
#